data_AF-A0A953CTV7-F1
#
_entry.id   AF-A0A953CTV7-F1
#
_cell.length_a   1.000
_cell.length_b   1.000
_cell.length_c   1.000
_cell.angle_alpha   90.00
_cell.angle_beta   90.00
_cell.angle_gamma   90.00
#
_symmetry.space_group_name_H-M   'P 1'
#
loop_
_entity.id
_entity.type
_entity.pdbx_description
1 polymer ?
#
loop_
_entity_poly.entity_id
_entity_poly.type
_entity_poly.pdbx_seq_one_letter_code
_entity_poly.pdbx_strand_id
1 'polypeptide(L)'
;MSNTVIDCELHDFVEVACMYRYQLKLILKDGQVIEGTAIDIVNTPEKRECLVIENDDRHQVDLMLLAKMQVLTPNAKFQEVVFE
;
A
#
# COMPACT_ATOMS: atom_id res chain seq x y z
N MET A 1 -6.82 -15.99 19.42
CA MET A 1 -5.61 -15.62 18.66
C MET A 1 -6.00 -14.46 17.76
N SER A 2 -5.60 -13.25 18.12
CA SER A 2 -6.01 -12.03 17.42
C SER A 2 -5.22 -11.96 16.12
N ASN A 3 -5.87 -12.21 14.99
CA ASN A 3 -5.33 -11.99 13.65
C ASN A 3 -5.03 -10.49 13.49
N THR A 4 -3.81 -10.09 13.83
CA THR A 4 -3.19 -8.87 13.31
C THR A 4 -2.33 -9.31 12.13
N VAL A 5 -3.00 -9.77 11.08
CA VAL A 5 -2.41 -10.05 9.79
C VAL A 5 -3.35 -9.33 8.85
N ILE A 6 -2.86 -8.30 8.18
CA ILE A 6 -3.56 -7.70 7.04
C ILE A 6 -4.09 -8.86 6.19
N ASP A 7 -5.37 -8.83 5.81
CA ASP A 7 -6.00 -9.94 5.07
C ASP A 7 -5.04 -10.43 3.99
N CYS A 8 -4.78 -11.73 3.91
CA CYS A 8 -3.73 -12.27 3.05
C CYS A 8 -3.93 -11.84 1.58
N GLU A 9 -5.18 -11.53 1.21
CA GLU A 9 -5.59 -10.94 -0.06
C GLU A 9 -5.09 -9.50 -0.25
N LEU A 10 -5.16 -8.66 0.79
CA LEU A 10 -4.62 -7.29 0.78
C LEU A 10 -3.12 -7.31 0.59
N HIS A 11 -2.40 -8.23 1.24
CA HIS A 11 -0.96 -8.37 1.04
C HIS A 11 -0.61 -8.71 -0.42
N ASP A 12 -1.35 -9.64 -1.03
CA ASP A 12 -1.17 -10.02 -2.44
C ASP A 12 -1.37 -8.82 -3.39
N PHE A 13 -2.40 -7.98 -3.14
CA PHE A 13 -2.59 -6.77 -3.94
C PHE A 13 -1.40 -5.81 -3.86
N VAL A 14 -0.85 -5.61 -2.66
CA VAL A 14 0.31 -4.72 -2.47
C VAL A 14 1.55 -5.33 -3.12
N GLU A 15 1.78 -6.63 -3.00
CA GLU A 15 2.88 -7.32 -3.69
C GLU A 15 2.77 -7.20 -5.21
N VAL A 16 1.58 -7.40 -5.78
CA VAL A 16 1.31 -7.18 -7.20
C VAL A 16 1.61 -5.73 -7.58
N ALA A 17 1.18 -4.76 -6.76
CA ALA A 17 1.45 -3.35 -7.01
C ALA A 17 2.96 -3.06 -7.07
N CYS A 18 3.72 -3.59 -6.12
CA CYS A 18 5.18 -3.43 -6.05
C CYS A 18 5.89 -4.16 -7.21
N MET A 19 5.48 -5.40 -7.53
CA MET A 19 6.05 -6.19 -8.63
C MET A 19 5.92 -5.46 -9.98
N TYR A 20 4.76 -4.87 -10.24
CA TYR A 20 4.52 -4.13 -11.47
C TYR A 20 4.89 -2.65 -11.39
N ARG A 21 5.34 -2.17 -10.22
CA ARG A 21 5.59 -0.76 -9.91
C ARG A 21 4.43 0.11 -10.37
N TYR A 22 3.23 -0.24 -9.92
CA TYR A 22 2.05 0.54 -10.23
C TYR A 22 2.11 1.90 -9.56
N GLN A 23 1.57 2.88 -10.27
CA GLN A 23 1.38 4.21 -9.74
C GLN A 23 0.12 4.17 -8.88
N LEU A 24 0.28 4.45 -7.60
CA LEU A 24 -0.74 4.32 -6.58
C LEU A 24 -1.07 5.69 -5.97
N LYS A 25 -2.32 5.80 -5.54
CA LYS A 25 -2.85 6.85 -4.69
C LYS A 25 -3.27 6.22 -3.37
N LEU A 26 -2.49 6.49 -2.33
CA LEU A 26 -2.74 6.06 -0.97
C LEU A 26 -3.53 7.13 -0.23
N ILE A 27 -4.60 6.74 0.45
CA ILE A 27 -5.36 7.58 1.35
C ILE A 27 -5.21 6.99 2.74
N LEU A 28 -4.66 7.76 3.67
CA LEU A 28 -4.49 7.38 5.06
C LEU A 28 -5.77 7.62 5.85
N LYS A 29 -5.91 6.93 6.99
CA LYS A 29 -7.03 7.08 7.93
C LYS A 29 -7.14 8.49 8.51
N ASP A 30 -6.03 9.23 8.55
CA ASP A 30 -5.98 10.65 8.94
C ASP A 30 -6.50 11.61 7.86
N GLY A 31 -6.80 11.12 6.66
CA GLY A 31 -7.23 11.92 5.50
C GLY A 31 -6.08 12.44 4.64
N GLN A 32 -4.83 12.15 5.01
CA GLN A 32 -3.67 12.42 4.18
C GLN A 32 -3.70 11.57 2.91
N VAL A 33 -3.28 12.15 1.79
CA VAL A 33 -3.25 11.49 0.49
C VAL A 33 -1.83 11.55 -0.06
N ILE A 34 -1.30 10.39 -0.46
CA ILE A 34 0.04 10.23 -0.99
C ILE A 34 -0.05 9.56 -2.35
N GLU A 35 0.54 10.17 -3.36
CA GLU A 35 0.58 9.65 -4.72
C GLU A 35 2.03 9.35 -5.10
N GLY A 36 2.26 8.19 -5.70
CA GLY A 36 3.58 7.78 -6.16
C GLY A 36 3.62 6.34 -6.64
N THR A 37 4.81 5.83 -6.93
CA THR A 37 5.01 4.48 -7.46
C THR A 37 5.31 3.50 -6.35
N ALA A 38 4.59 2.38 -6.31
CA ALA A 38 4.91 1.29 -5.38
C ALA A 38 6.27 0.67 -5.70
N ILE A 39 7.20 0.71 -4.75
CA ILE A 39 8.55 0.19 -4.93
C ILE A 39 8.73 -1.15 -4.24
N ASP A 40 8.41 -1.21 -2.95
CA ASP A 40 8.68 -2.38 -2.10
C ASP A 40 7.82 -2.34 -0.83
N ILE A 41 7.75 -3.46 -0.09
CA ILE A 41 7.08 -3.55 1.21
C ILE A 41 8.13 -3.90 2.24
N VAL A 42 8.34 -3.00 3.20
CA VAL A 42 9.30 -3.24 4.29
C VAL A 42 8.57 -3.65 5.56
N ASN A 43 9.10 -4.65 6.24
CA ASN A 43 8.62 -5.06 7.55
C ASN A 43 9.39 -4.32 8.65
N THR A 44 8.65 -3.63 9.51
CA THR A 44 9.20 -2.94 10.68
C THR A 44 9.54 -3.94 11.79
N PRO A 45 10.43 -3.58 12.74
CA PRO A 45 10.74 -4.42 13.90
C PRO A 45 9.51 -4.76 14.77
N GLU A 46 8.41 -4.01 14.64
CA GLU A 46 7.14 -4.28 15.30
C GLU A 46 6.24 -5.28 14.56
N LYS A 47 6.74 -5.96 13.51
CA LYS A 47 5.97 -6.83 12.60
C LYS A 47 4.81 -6.11 11.91
N ARG A 48 5.01 -4.83 11.59
CA ARG A 48 4.08 -4.06 10.76
C ARG A 48 4.65 -3.86 9.37
N GLU A 49 3.78 -3.85 8.40
CA GLU A 49 4.14 -3.75 6.99
C GLU A 49 3.99 -2.29 6.54
N CYS A 50 5.05 -1.74 5.96
CA CYS A 50 5.08 -0.39 5.42
C CYS A 50 5.31 -0.46 3.91
N LEU A 51 4.38 0.11 3.15
CA LEU A 51 4.49 0.25 1.72
C LEU A 51 5.45 1.41 1.40
N VAL A 52 6.51 1.12 0.64
CA VAL A 52 7.43 2.11 0.12
C VAL A 52 6.87 2.65 -1.19
N ILE A 53 6.53 3.93 -1.19
CA ILE A 53 6.10 4.70 -2.35
C ILE A 53 7.22 5.66 -2.73
N GLU A 54 7.56 5.73 -4.01
CA GLU A 54 8.53 6.69 -4.54
C GLU A 54 7.83 7.67 -5.48
N ASN A 55 7.92 8.95 -5.17
CA ASN A 55 7.47 10.05 -6.01
C ASN A 55 8.68 10.95 -6.35
N ASP A 56 8.72 12.19 -5.85
CA ASP A 56 9.92 13.02 -5.79
C ASP A 56 10.92 12.47 -4.74
N ASP A 57 10.40 11.92 -3.64
CA ASP A 57 11.15 11.30 -2.55
C ASP A 57 10.60 9.90 -2.24
N ARG A 58 11.32 9.16 -1.39
CA ARG A 58 10.85 7.88 -0.85
C ARG A 58 10.02 8.10 0.41
N HIS A 59 8.76 7.70 0.34
CA HIS A 59 7.82 7.69 1.45
C HIS A 59 7.56 6.25 1.91
N GLN A 60 7.51 6.04 3.22
CA GLN A 60 7.05 4.80 3.83
C GLN A 60 5.69 5.04 4.48
N VAL A 61 4.71 4.25 4.09
CA VAL A 61 3.33 4.37 4.59
C VAL A 61 2.95 3.06 5.25
N ASP A 62 2.67 3.11 6.55
CA ASP A 62 2.14 1.97 7.28
C ASP A 62 0.81 1.51 6.69
N LEU A 63 0.74 0.24 6.27
CA LEU A 63 -0.48 -0.36 5.75
C LEU A 63 -1.61 -0.38 6.79
N MET A 64 -1.28 -0.39 8.09
CA MET A 64 -2.26 -0.26 9.17
C MET A 64 -2.90 1.15 9.27
N LEU A 65 -2.19 2.18 8.83
CA LEU A 65 -2.69 3.57 8.78
C LEU A 65 -3.32 3.89 7.43
N LEU A 66 -3.19 3.00 6.46
CA LEU A 66 -3.82 3.12 5.16
C LEU A 66 -5.32 2.89 5.30
N ALA A 67 -6.12 3.77 4.72
CA ALA A 67 -7.57 3.61 4.62
C ALA A 67 -7.95 3.04 3.25
N LYS A 68 -7.30 3.52 2.19
CA LYS A 68 -7.59 3.10 0.82
C LYS A 68 -6.34 3.24 -0.07
N MET A 69 -6.21 2.33 -1.01
CA MET A 69 -5.21 2.33 -2.07
C MET A 69 -5.91 2.30 -3.41
N GLN A 70 -5.61 3.25 -4.28
CA GLN A 70 -6.10 3.29 -5.65
C GLN A 70 -4.95 3.15 -6.64
N VAL A 71 -5.15 2.38 -7.70
CA VAL A 71 -4.19 2.25 -8.79
C VAL A 71 -4.52 3.27 -9.87
N LEU A 72 -3.56 4.14 -10.18
CA LEU A 72 -3.64 5.13 -11.25
C LEU A 72 -3.16 4.58 -12.59
N THR A 73 -2.45 3.44 -12.58
CA THR A 73 -1.97 2.79 -13.80
C THR A 73 -3.13 2.21 -14.62
N PRO A 74 -3.26 2.57 -15.92
CA PRO A 74 -4.31 2.03 -16.78
C PRO A 74 -4.09 0.53 -17.05
N ASN A 75 -5.18 -0.25 -17.12
CA ASN A 75 -5.17 -1.71 -17.29
C ASN A 75 -4.49 -2.49 -16.15
N ALA A 76 -4.44 -1.92 -14.94
CA ALA A 76 -3.99 -2.65 -13.76
C ALA A 76 -4.94 -3.81 -13.42
N LYS A 77 -4.40 -4.83 -12.74
CA LYS A 77 -5.15 -6.01 -12.27
C LYS A 77 -6.29 -5.65 -11.32
N PHE A 78 -6.12 -4.58 -10.56
CA PHE A 78 -7.08 -4.01 -9.64
C PHE A 78 -6.99 -2.48 -9.72
N GLN A 79 -8.06 -1.81 -9.32
CA GLN A 79 -8.13 -0.33 -9.39
C GLN A 79 -8.26 0.30 -8.00
N GLU A 80 -8.86 -0.40 -7.05
CA GLU A 80 -9.08 0.12 -5.71
C GLU A 80 -9.08 -1.02 -4.69
N VAL A 81 -8.45 -0.78 -3.55
CA VAL A 81 -8.39 -1.67 -2.41
C VAL A 81 -8.65 -0.84 -1.15
N VAL A 82 -9.56 -1.29 -0.29
CA VAL A 82 -9.93 -0.62 0.97
C VAL A 82 -9.39 -1.43 2.13
N PHE A 83 -8.75 -0.75 3.08
CA PHE A 83 -8.17 -1.32 4.28
C PHE A 83 -9.04 -0.89 5.48
N GLU A 84 -9.84 -1.81 6.05
CA GLU A 84 -10.70 -1.51 7.22
C GLU A 84 -9.93 -1.52 8.55
#